data_AF-A0A7W2F6C3-F1
#
_entry.id   AF-A0A7W2F6C3-F1
#
_cell.length_a   1.000
_cell.length_b   1.000
_cell.length_c   1.000
_cell.angle_alpha   90.00
_cell.angle_beta   90.00
_cell.angle_gamma   90.00
#
_symmetry.space_group_name_H-M   'P 1'
#
loop_
_entity.id
_entity.type
_entity.pdbx_description
1 polymer ?
#
loop_
_entity_poly.entity_id
_entity_poly.type
_entity_poly.pdbx_seq_one_letter_code
_entity_poly.pdbx_strand_id
1 'polypeptide(L)'
;MQATIYISDAAMATVNAIKDLDYYDRVSLSDDPATDLSTSPGYYLNTNELRLASLPPNAVVSLQVTPTDIATSGQRLTAPANLRGPIFSGAPNLPQDYAKIIKYWSPLVPTTHHRGAVFFQNVLNCYCVKLTDSDEAGETIAGDGNSGSDDILLSDGLVIIVQGLAAAVEKLDPDHFVALTIPINTAMLGIEVEGYQSTQEYLPFTYEQSETLYLRVSDVLASPDPDSIILSALHSLMSSYGYTY
;
A
#
# COMPACT_ATOMS: atom_id res chain seq x y z
N MET A 1 1.61 -0.25 -17.91
CA MET A 1 2.39 -1.42 -17.50
C MET A 1 2.54 -1.32 -15.99
N GLN A 2 2.36 -2.42 -15.26
CA GLN A 2 2.46 -2.47 -13.79
C GLN A 2 3.76 -3.18 -13.41
N ALA A 3 4.48 -2.65 -12.42
CA ALA A 3 5.67 -3.27 -11.85
C ALA A 3 5.34 -4.57 -11.12
N THR A 4 6.32 -5.47 -11.03
CA THR A 4 6.19 -6.69 -10.22
C THR A 4 6.97 -6.49 -8.94
N ILE A 5 6.32 -6.75 -7.81
CA ILE A 5 6.93 -6.70 -6.49
C ILE A 5 7.34 -8.11 -6.12
N TYR A 6 8.63 -8.31 -5.84
CA TYR A 6 9.15 -9.62 -5.50
C TYR A 6 9.22 -9.78 -3.98
N ILE A 7 8.96 -11.00 -3.50
CA ILE A 7 9.00 -11.35 -2.08
C ILE A 7 9.69 -12.70 -1.90
N SER A 8 10.12 -13.02 -0.67
CA SER A 8 10.70 -14.34 -0.40
C SER A 8 9.68 -15.46 -0.59
N ASP A 9 10.15 -16.69 -0.80
CA ASP A 9 9.26 -17.85 -0.90
C ASP A 9 8.46 -18.09 0.40
N ALA A 10 9.07 -17.79 1.55
CA ALA A 10 8.38 -17.84 2.84
C ALA A 10 7.22 -16.84 2.89
N ALA A 11 7.45 -15.59 2.44
CA ALA A 11 6.39 -14.60 2.37
C ALA A 11 5.29 -14.97 1.36
N MET A 12 5.68 -15.54 0.22
CA MET A 12 4.73 -16.02 -0.79
C MET A 12 3.88 -17.18 -0.27
N ALA A 13 4.44 -18.07 0.55
CA ALA A 13 3.68 -19.14 1.19
C ALA A 13 2.61 -18.57 2.13
N THR A 14 2.96 -17.62 2.99
CA THR A 14 2.02 -16.91 3.88
C THR A 14 0.93 -16.21 3.09
N VAL A 15 1.30 -15.41 2.08
CA VAL A 15 0.37 -14.69 1.19
C VAL A 15 -0.66 -15.65 0.58
N ASN A 16 -0.20 -16.78 0.05
CA ASN A 16 -1.10 -17.77 -0.55
C ASN A 16 -2.01 -18.46 0.47
N ALA A 17 -1.57 -18.58 1.72
CA ALA A 17 -2.39 -19.16 2.79
C ALA A 17 -3.51 -18.21 3.25
N ILE A 18 -3.30 -16.89 3.18
CA ILE A 18 -4.24 -15.89 3.73
C ILE A 18 -5.01 -15.08 2.67
N LYS A 19 -4.67 -15.18 1.38
CA LYS A 19 -5.26 -14.34 0.31
C LYS A 19 -6.77 -14.44 0.19
N ASP A 20 -7.35 -15.60 0.53
CA ASP A 20 -8.79 -15.88 0.40
C ASP A 20 -9.53 -15.74 1.74
N LEU A 21 -8.82 -15.39 2.81
CA LEU A 21 -9.37 -15.22 4.15
C LEU A 21 -9.87 -13.79 4.35
N ASP A 22 -11.07 -13.66 4.90
CA ASP A 22 -11.62 -12.38 5.32
C ASP A 22 -10.96 -11.88 6.62
N TYR A 23 -11.43 -10.74 7.14
CA TYR A 23 -10.92 -10.20 8.40
C TYR A 23 -11.02 -11.20 9.55
N TYR A 24 -12.20 -11.78 9.77
CA TYR A 24 -12.46 -12.62 10.93
C TYR A 24 -11.65 -13.91 10.86
N ASP A 25 -11.57 -14.51 9.67
CA ASP A 25 -10.76 -15.70 9.44
C ASP A 25 -9.28 -15.40 9.72
N ARG A 26 -8.74 -14.27 9.25
CA ARG A 26 -7.35 -13.87 9.52
C ARG A 26 -7.09 -13.63 11.00
N VAL A 27 -8.00 -12.96 11.70
CA VAL A 27 -7.89 -12.73 13.15
C VAL A 27 -7.89 -14.06 13.91
N SER A 28 -8.79 -14.98 13.52
CA SER A 28 -8.92 -16.28 14.19
C SER A 28 -7.67 -17.16 14.08
N LEU A 29 -6.80 -16.94 13.09
CA LEU A 29 -5.53 -17.66 12.97
C LEU A 29 -4.65 -17.47 14.20
N SER A 30 -4.71 -16.30 14.83
CA SER A 30 -3.92 -15.98 16.02
C SER A 30 -4.46 -16.59 17.32
N ASP A 31 -5.66 -17.17 17.29
CA ASP A 31 -6.26 -17.84 18.46
C ASP A 31 -5.63 -19.22 18.72
N ASP A 32 -5.06 -19.86 17.70
CA ASP A 32 -4.34 -21.15 17.79
C ASP A 32 -2.86 -20.98 17.37
N PRO A 33 -1.89 -21.17 18.28
CA PRO A 33 -0.46 -21.10 17.97
C PRO A 33 0.00 -22.01 16.82
N ALA A 34 -0.72 -23.09 16.53
CA ALA A 34 -0.40 -23.99 15.41
C ALA A 34 -0.77 -23.41 14.03
N THR A 35 -1.67 -22.42 13.99
CA THR A 35 -2.12 -21.74 12.77
C THR A 35 -1.74 -20.26 12.73
N ASP A 36 -1.11 -19.74 13.79
CA ASP A 36 -0.74 -18.33 13.90
C ASP A 36 0.35 -17.94 12.89
N LEU A 37 -0.08 -17.21 11.86
CA LEU A 37 0.79 -16.65 10.84
C LEU A 37 1.13 -15.17 11.09
N SER A 38 0.66 -14.55 12.17
CA SER A 38 0.77 -13.10 12.42
C SER A 38 2.21 -12.59 12.51
N THR A 39 3.16 -13.48 12.80
CA THR A 39 4.59 -13.18 12.87
C THR A 39 5.38 -13.63 11.62
N SER A 40 4.69 -14.30 10.68
CA SER A 40 5.32 -14.81 9.46
C SER A 40 5.53 -13.68 8.44
N PRO A 41 6.64 -13.68 7.69
CA PRO A 41 6.80 -12.77 6.55
C PRO A 41 5.62 -12.90 5.59
N GLY A 42 5.22 -11.80 4.96
CA GLY A 42 4.11 -11.75 4.02
C GLY A 42 2.74 -11.54 4.66
N TYR A 43 2.60 -11.65 5.99
CA TYR A 43 1.32 -11.55 6.67
C TYR A 43 0.68 -10.15 6.50
N TYR A 44 1.50 -9.10 6.55
CA TYR A 44 1.03 -7.71 6.49
C TYR A 44 1.03 -7.12 5.08
N LEU A 45 1.39 -7.88 4.04
CA LEU A 45 1.46 -7.35 2.68
C LEU A 45 0.05 -7.12 2.09
N ASN A 46 -0.11 -6.01 1.37
CA ASN A 46 -1.35 -5.71 0.65
C ASN A 46 -1.47 -6.54 -0.64
N THR A 47 -2.04 -7.73 -0.52
CA THR A 47 -2.21 -8.67 -1.63
C THR A 47 -3.25 -8.24 -2.66
N ASN A 48 -4.07 -7.23 -2.36
CA ASN A 48 -5.10 -6.71 -3.26
C ASN A 48 -4.52 -5.68 -4.25
N GLU A 49 -3.47 -4.96 -3.84
CA GLU A 49 -2.86 -3.89 -4.62
C GLU A 49 -1.54 -4.31 -5.29
N LEU A 50 -0.79 -5.22 -4.66
CA LEU A 50 0.54 -5.60 -5.13
C LEU A 50 0.48 -6.76 -6.12
N ARG A 51 1.14 -6.60 -7.27
CA ARG A 51 1.46 -7.72 -8.16
C ARG A 51 2.67 -8.45 -7.61
N LEU A 52 2.43 -9.45 -6.78
CA LEU A 52 3.46 -10.21 -6.08
C LEU A 52 4.02 -11.36 -6.93
N ALA A 53 5.32 -11.61 -6.82
CA ALA A 53 6.01 -12.78 -7.36
C ALA A 53 7.09 -13.28 -6.39
N SER A 54 7.42 -14.57 -6.44
CA SER A 54 8.59 -15.09 -5.72
C SER A 54 9.87 -14.49 -6.30
N LEU A 55 10.79 -14.10 -5.42
CA LEU A 55 12.13 -13.68 -5.81
C LEU A 55 12.85 -14.84 -6.53
N PRO A 56 13.44 -14.63 -7.72
CA PRO A 56 14.17 -15.68 -8.41
C PRO A 56 15.31 -16.25 -7.55
N PRO A 57 15.60 -17.56 -7.62
CA PRO A 57 16.61 -18.19 -6.77
C PRO A 57 18.04 -17.67 -7.04
N ASN A 58 18.27 -17.08 -8.21
CA ASN A 58 19.52 -16.47 -8.63
C ASN A 58 19.47 -14.93 -8.62
N ALA A 59 18.47 -14.33 -7.96
CA ALA A 59 18.35 -12.89 -7.86
C ALA A 59 19.55 -12.28 -7.12
N VAL A 60 20.10 -11.21 -7.69
CA VAL A 60 21.19 -10.44 -7.07
C VAL A 60 20.61 -9.18 -6.43
N VAL A 61 20.73 -9.07 -5.11
CA VAL A 61 20.36 -7.87 -4.37
C VAL A 61 21.57 -6.95 -4.30
N SER A 62 21.48 -5.79 -4.96
CA SER A 62 22.59 -4.82 -5.04
C SER A 62 22.47 -3.65 -4.08
N LEU A 63 21.29 -3.43 -3.53
CA LEU A 63 21.02 -2.37 -2.57
C LEU A 63 20.06 -2.89 -1.51
N GLN A 64 20.32 -2.56 -0.25
CA GLN A 64 19.41 -2.79 0.86
C GLN A 64 19.02 -1.42 1.42
N VAL A 65 17.71 -1.20 1.59
CA VAL A 65 17.12 -0.02 2.19
C VAL A 65 16.44 -0.47 3.47
N THR A 66 17.10 -0.26 4.60
CA THR A 66 16.56 -0.58 5.92
C THR A 66 16.11 0.69 6.65
N PRO A 67 15.21 0.56 7.64
CA PRO A 67 14.81 1.68 8.49
C PRO A 67 16.00 2.43 9.10
N THR A 68 17.06 1.69 9.49
CA THR A 68 18.28 2.24 10.07
C THR A 68 19.17 2.98 9.07
N ASP A 69 19.19 2.57 7.81
CA ASP A 69 20.05 3.19 6.78
C ASP A 69 19.56 4.58 6.35
N ILE A 70 18.26 4.86 6.49
CA ILE A 70 17.62 6.13 6.11
C ILE A 70 18.22 7.34 6.83
N ALA A 71 18.70 7.15 8.06
CA ALA A 71 19.32 8.23 8.82
C ALA A 71 20.67 8.69 8.21
N THR A 72 21.28 7.87 7.34
CA THR A 72 22.68 8.06 6.90
C THR A 72 22.89 8.09 5.38
N SER A 73 21.93 7.60 4.58
CA SER A 73 22.17 7.22 3.18
C SER A 73 21.56 8.15 2.13
N GLY A 74 20.86 9.21 2.54
CA GLY A 74 20.17 10.12 1.61
C GLY A 74 18.90 9.54 0.99
N GLN A 75 18.65 8.22 1.12
CA GLN A 75 17.34 7.63 0.87
C GLN A 75 16.41 7.89 2.06
N ARG A 76 15.13 8.10 1.79
CA ARG A 76 14.12 8.36 2.82
C ARG A 76 12.94 7.42 2.68
N LEU A 77 12.74 6.53 3.65
CA LEU A 77 11.48 5.78 3.82
C LEU A 77 10.57 6.59 4.74
N THR A 78 9.34 6.82 4.31
CA THR A 78 8.31 7.43 5.14
C THR A 78 6.97 6.77 4.91
N ALA A 79 6.17 6.70 5.95
CA ALA A 79 4.77 6.29 5.87
C ALA A 79 3.92 7.44 6.42
N PRO A 80 3.65 8.46 5.57
CA PRO A 80 3.10 9.72 6.04
C PRO A 80 1.68 9.54 6.55
N ALA A 81 1.38 10.13 7.71
CA ALA A 81 0.07 9.97 8.35
C ALA A 81 -1.09 10.37 7.42
N ASN A 82 -0.95 11.43 6.62
CA ASN A 82 -2.01 11.92 5.73
C ASN A 82 -2.35 11.00 4.53
N LEU A 83 -1.55 9.96 4.25
CA LEU A 83 -1.83 8.98 3.18
C LEU A 83 -2.20 7.60 3.73
N ARG A 84 -2.58 7.51 5.00
CA ARG A 84 -3.02 6.26 5.61
C ARG A 84 -4.49 5.98 5.30
N GLY A 85 -4.76 4.80 4.76
CA GLY A 85 -6.09 4.27 4.52
C GLY A 85 -6.67 4.59 3.15
N PRO A 86 -8.01 4.60 3.01
CA PRO A 86 -8.66 4.91 1.74
C PRO A 86 -8.26 6.29 1.23
N ILE A 87 -7.58 6.34 0.08
CA ILE A 87 -7.18 7.57 -0.60
C ILE A 87 -7.90 7.64 -1.94
N PHE A 88 -8.64 8.73 -2.17
CA PHE A 88 -9.38 8.97 -3.40
C PHE A 88 -8.69 10.02 -4.27
N SER A 89 -8.98 10.03 -5.57
CA SER A 89 -8.35 10.94 -6.54
C SER A 89 -8.59 12.42 -6.26
N GLY A 90 -9.69 12.78 -5.60
CA GLY A 90 -9.99 14.15 -5.20
C GLY A 90 -9.45 14.53 -3.82
N ALA A 91 -8.71 13.65 -3.14
CA ALA A 91 -8.19 13.93 -1.82
C ALA A 91 -7.28 15.17 -1.85
N PRO A 92 -7.36 16.03 -0.81
CA PRO A 92 -6.41 17.11 -0.69
C PRO A 92 -4.98 16.55 -0.53
N ASN A 93 -3.97 17.41 -0.63
CA ASN A 93 -2.59 17.11 -0.23
C ASN A 93 -1.98 15.82 -0.82
N LEU A 94 -2.44 15.37 -1.99
CA LEU A 94 -1.81 14.25 -2.68
C LEU A 94 -0.43 14.66 -3.20
N PRO A 95 0.58 13.78 -3.09
CA PRO A 95 1.84 13.97 -3.81
C PRO A 95 1.61 14.19 -5.30
N GLN A 96 2.52 14.92 -5.93
CA GLN A 96 2.50 15.08 -7.37
C GLN A 96 2.52 13.70 -8.05
N ASP A 97 1.72 13.54 -9.11
CA ASP A 97 1.63 12.30 -9.89
C ASP A 97 1.22 11.03 -9.09
N TYR A 98 0.71 11.17 -7.86
CA TYR A 98 0.33 10.08 -6.96
C TYR A 98 -0.45 8.96 -7.67
N ALA A 99 -1.53 9.31 -8.37
CA ALA A 99 -2.37 8.33 -9.07
C ALA A 99 -1.60 7.55 -10.16
N LYS A 100 -0.63 8.16 -10.84
CA LYS A 100 0.19 7.48 -11.86
C LYS A 100 1.18 6.54 -11.19
N ILE A 101 1.83 7.00 -10.11
CA ILE A 101 2.84 6.22 -9.37
C ILE A 101 2.19 5.00 -8.72
N ILE A 102 1.09 5.19 -7.98
CA ILE A 102 0.33 4.10 -7.37
C ILE A 102 -0.15 3.12 -8.43
N LYS A 103 -0.72 3.59 -9.55
CA LYS A 103 -1.17 2.71 -10.63
C LYS A 103 -0.05 1.87 -11.24
N TYR A 104 1.18 2.37 -11.22
CA TYR A 104 2.35 1.65 -11.70
C TYR A 104 2.80 0.57 -10.70
N TRP A 105 2.87 0.90 -9.42
CA TRP A 105 3.46 0.05 -8.38
C TRP A 105 2.47 -0.86 -7.65
N SER A 106 1.31 -0.33 -7.29
CA SER A 106 0.30 -0.98 -6.47
C SER A 106 -1.12 -0.59 -6.92
N PRO A 107 -1.52 -0.82 -8.18
CA PRO A 107 -2.87 -0.49 -8.65
C PRO A 107 -3.91 -1.33 -7.89
N LEU A 108 -4.85 -0.66 -7.24
CA LEU A 108 -6.08 -1.30 -6.80
C LEU A 108 -6.79 -1.97 -7.98
N VAL A 109 -7.17 -3.23 -7.79
CA VAL A 109 -8.18 -3.85 -8.64
C VAL A 109 -9.50 -3.17 -8.34
N PRO A 110 -10.21 -2.57 -9.32
CA PRO A 110 -11.48 -1.93 -9.06
C PRO A 110 -12.47 -2.93 -8.49
N THR A 111 -12.73 -2.87 -7.20
CA THR A 111 -13.88 -3.55 -6.60
C THR A 111 -15.12 -2.74 -6.94
N THR A 112 -16.23 -3.42 -7.22
CA THR A 112 -17.53 -2.76 -7.37
C THR A 112 -17.91 -2.17 -6.01
N HIS A 113 -17.67 -0.88 -5.83
CA HIS A 113 -18.02 -0.17 -4.60
C HIS A 113 -19.55 -0.15 -4.48
N HIS A 114 -20.06 -0.62 -3.35
CA HIS A 114 -21.48 -0.63 -3.09
C HIS A 114 -21.96 0.77 -2.69
N ARG A 115 -23.14 1.15 -3.21
CA ARG A 115 -23.86 2.35 -2.81
C ARG A 115 -24.02 2.38 -1.29
N GLY A 116 -23.82 3.56 -0.68
CA GLY A 116 -24.00 3.77 0.74
C GLY A 116 -22.80 3.39 1.61
N ALA A 117 -21.61 3.20 1.02
CA ALA A 117 -20.39 3.00 1.77
C ALA A 117 -19.71 4.34 2.17
N VAL A 118 -19.47 4.55 3.46
CA VAL A 118 -18.68 5.62 4.07
C VAL A 118 -17.24 5.17 4.11
N PHE A 119 -16.43 5.91 3.36
CA PHE A 119 -14.98 5.74 3.38
C PHE A 119 -14.39 6.70 4.42
N PHE A 120 -13.78 6.13 5.46
CA PHE A 120 -13.04 6.91 6.45
C PHE A 120 -11.66 7.23 5.88
N GLN A 121 -11.54 8.41 5.30
CA GLN A 121 -10.24 8.98 4.94
C GLN A 121 -9.53 9.48 6.20
N ASN A 122 -8.19 9.47 6.19
CA ASN A 122 -7.39 10.01 7.29
C ASN A 122 -7.85 11.43 7.68
N VAL A 123 -7.87 11.74 8.98
CA VAL A 123 -8.29 13.07 9.49
C VAL A 123 -7.47 14.24 8.93
N LEU A 124 -6.22 13.99 8.51
CA LEU A 124 -5.34 14.97 7.87
C LEU A 124 -5.63 15.13 6.37
N ASN A 125 -6.47 14.27 5.80
CA ASN A 125 -6.84 14.27 4.39
C ASN A 125 -8.33 14.08 4.12
N CYS A 126 -9.18 14.41 5.10
CA CYS A 126 -10.61 14.21 5.01
C CYS A 126 -11.28 15.22 4.09
N TYR A 127 -12.11 14.74 3.16
CA TYR A 127 -13.01 15.58 2.37
C TYR A 127 -14.26 14.80 1.95
N CYS A 128 -15.24 15.51 1.39
CA CYS A 128 -16.44 14.86 0.84
C CYS A 128 -16.13 14.23 -0.52
N VAL A 129 -16.09 12.90 -0.57
CA VAL A 129 -15.91 12.12 -1.79
C VAL A 129 -17.10 12.32 -2.73
N LYS A 130 -16.82 12.61 -4.01
CA LYS A 130 -17.84 12.70 -5.06
C LYS A 130 -18.03 11.34 -5.71
N LEU A 131 -19.10 10.64 -5.33
CA LEU A 131 -19.56 9.42 -5.97
C LEU A 131 -20.78 9.74 -6.84
N THR A 132 -20.92 9.13 -8.02
CA THR A 132 -22.14 9.26 -8.82
C THR A 132 -23.27 8.37 -8.31
N ASP A 133 -24.49 8.93 -8.28
CA ASP A 133 -25.73 8.18 -8.20
C ASP A 133 -25.96 7.46 -9.53
N SER A 134 -25.38 6.28 -9.73
CA SER A 134 -25.70 5.44 -10.88
C SER A 134 -27.03 4.71 -10.68
N ASP A 135 -28.11 5.46 -10.52
CA ASP A 135 -29.48 4.95 -10.41
C ASP A 135 -30.36 5.22 -11.65
N GLU A 136 -29.92 5.99 -12.64
CA GLU A 136 -30.80 6.41 -13.73
C GLU A 136 -30.51 5.72 -15.07
N ALA A 137 -31.04 4.51 -15.19
CA ALA A 137 -31.82 4.19 -16.38
C ALA A 137 -33.16 4.95 -16.29
N GLY A 138 -33.16 6.26 -16.52
CA GLY A 138 -34.40 7.05 -16.55
C GLY A 138 -34.22 8.55 -16.34
N GLU A 139 -34.26 9.29 -17.46
CA GLU A 139 -34.56 10.72 -17.56
C GLU A 139 -33.44 11.75 -17.25
N THR A 140 -32.83 12.20 -18.35
CA THR A 140 -32.14 13.48 -18.53
C THR A 140 -32.80 14.66 -17.77
N ILE A 141 -32.07 15.25 -16.84
CA ILE A 141 -32.22 16.66 -16.44
C ILE A 141 -30.95 17.43 -16.84
N ALA A 142 -31.13 18.45 -17.67
CA ALA A 142 -30.09 19.38 -18.07
C ALA A 142 -29.81 20.43 -16.97
N GLY A 143 -28.52 20.73 -16.73
CA GLY A 143 -28.01 21.79 -15.85
C GLY A 143 -27.52 21.22 -14.51
N ASP A 144 -26.25 21.32 -14.12
CA ASP A 144 -25.32 22.44 -14.21
C ASP A 144 -23.94 21.95 -14.69
N GLY A 145 -23.22 22.77 -15.45
CA GLY A 145 -21.96 22.44 -16.12
C GLY A 145 -20.75 22.20 -15.22
N ASN A 146 -20.89 21.43 -14.14
CA ASN A 146 -19.79 20.96 -13.30
C ASN A 146 -19.59 19.45 -13.50
N SER A 147 -19.19 19.06 -14.70
CA SER A 147 -18.63 17.73 -14.98
C SER A 147 -17.24 17.62 -14.34
N GLY A 148 -17.20 17.68 -13.01
CA GLY A 148 -16.06 17.20 -12.25
C GLY A 148 -16.06 15.68 -12.32
N SER A 149 -14.94 15.09 -12.74
CA SER A 149 -14.77 13.62 -12.76
C SER A 149 -15.03 13.03 -11.38
N ASP A 150 -15.73 11.90 -11.34
CA ASP A 150 -15.96 11.10 -10.13
C ASP A 150 -14.66 10.79 -9.41
N ASP A 151 -14.72 10.71 -8.08
CA ASP A 151 -13.59 10.31 -7.28
C ASP A 151 -13.38 8.80 -7.36
N ILE A 152 -12.15 8.41 -7.69
CA ILE A 152 -11.73 7.02 -7.82
C ILE A 152 -10.88 6.67 -6.61
N LEU A 153 -11.16 5.54 -5.97
CA LEU A 153 -10.29 4.99 -4.92
C LEU A 153 -8.95 4.58 -5.54
N LEU A 154 -7.85 5.14 -5.02
CA LEU A 154 -6.50 4.95 -5.52
C LEU A 154 -5.69 3.94 -4.70
N SER A 155 -5.87 3.91 -3.38
CA SER A 155 -5.25 2.96 -2.44
C SER A 155 -6.10 2.82 -1.17
N ASP A 156 -5.98 1.71 -0.44
CA ASP A 156 -6.77 1.45 0.78
C ASP A 156 -5.95 1.01 2.02
N GLY A 157 -4.63 0.88 1.88
CA GLY A 157 -3.71 0.45 2.93
C GLY A 157 -2.85 1.55 3.55
N LEU A 158 -1.70 1.14 4.09
CA LEU A 158 -0.64 2.07 4.49
C LEU A 158 0.31 2.29 3.31
N VAL A 159 0.39 3.53 2.88
CA VAL A 159 1.29 3.97 1.82
C VAL A 159 2.70 4.19 2.36
N ILE A 160 3.69 3.61 1.68
CA ILE A 160 5.12 3.78 1.91
C ILE A 160 5.69 4.60 0.75
N ILE A 161 6.36 5.71 1.10
CA ILE A 161 7.13 6.52 0.18
C ILE A 161 8.60 6.22 0.35
N VAL A 162 9.28 5.91 -0.76
CA VAL A 162 10.73 5.73 -0.85
C VAL A 162 11.30 6.83 -1.74
N GLN A 163 12.12 7.71 -1.16
CA GLN A 163 12.76 8.81 -1.89
C GLN A 163 14.24 8.55 -2.14
N GLY A 164 14.76 9.08 -3.26
CA GLY A 164 16.18 9.08 -3.59
C GLY A 164 16.70 7.73 -4.11
N LEU A 165 15.80 6.83 -4.51
CA LEU A 165 16.19 5.51 -4.99
C LEU A 165 16.80 5.54 -6.39
N ALA A 166 16.30 6.39 -7.30
CA ALA A 166 16.83 6.47 -8.67
C ALA A 166 18.33 6.74 -8.71
N ALA A 167 18.80 7.77 -8.00
CA ALA A 167 20.23 8.10 -7.93
C ALA A 167 21.07 6.96 -7.33
N ALA A 168 20.51 6.18 -6.40
CA ALA A 168 21.21 5.05 -5.78
C ALA A 168 21.33 3.84 -6.72
N VAL A 169 20.41 3.70 -7.68
CA VAL A 169 20.34 2.53 -8.56
C VAL A 169 20.76 2.81 -10.01
N GLU A 170 20.99 4.07 -10.39
CA GLU A 170 21.29 4.51 -11.76
C GLU A 170 22.42 3.70 -12.45
N LYS A 171 23.41 3.27 -11.67
CA LYS A 171 24.59 2.54 -12.17
C LYS A 171 24.57 1.04 -11.88
N LEU A 172 23.50 0.55 -11.28
CA LEU A 172 23.32 -0.86 -10.99
C LEU A 172 22.80 -1.59 -12.23
N ASP A 173 23.00 -2.90 -12.26
CA ASP A 173 22.45 -3.72 -13.34
C ASP A 173 20.91 -3.68 -13.29
N PRO A 174 20.21 -3.42 -14.42
CA PRO A 174 18.75 -3.37 -14.48
C PRO A 174 18.05 -4.64 -13.99
N ASP A 175 18.69 -5.80 -14.08
CA ASP A 175 18.14 -7.09 -13.66
C ASP A 175 18.39 -7.40 -12.16
N HIS A 176 19.18 -6.56 -11.48
CA HIS A 176 19.38 -6.66 -10.04
C HIS A 176 18.18 -6.10 -9.26
N PHE A 177 18.20 -6.33 -7.95
CA PHE A 177 17.12 -5.98 -7.03
C PHE A 177 17.58 -5.05 -5.92
N VAL A 178 16.65 -4.20 -5.48
CA VAL A 178 16.70 -3.44 -4.24
C VAL A 178 15.85 -4.15 -3.21
N ALA A 179 16.41 -4.51 -2.05
CA ALA A 179 15.63 -4.99 -0.92
C ALA A 179 15.16 -3.80 -0.07
N LEU A 180 13.84 -3.63 0.06
CA LEU A 180 13.18 -2.60 0.83
C LEU A 180 12.58 -3.24 2.10
N THR A 181 13.12 -2.92 3.27
CA THR A 181 12.61 -3.40 4.55
C THR A 181 11.68 -2.37 5.17
N ILE A 182 10.43 -2.76 5.41
CA ILE A 182 9.38 -1.92 5.98
C ILE A 182 9.05 -2.45 7.37
N PRO A 183 9.23 -1.68 8.45
CA PRO A 183 8.96 -2.14 9.80
C PRO A 183 7.45 -2.18 10.06
N ILE A 184 6.99 -3.10 10.90
CA ILE A 184 5.57 -3.31 11.22
C ILE A 184 5.22 -2.71 12.58
N ASN A 185 4.28 -1.77 12.58
CA ASN A 185 3.66 -1.24 13.78
C ASN A 185 2.27 -1.87 13.99
N THR A 186 2.20 -2.90 14.83
CA THR A 186 0.94 -3.59 15.12
C THR A 186 -0.12 -2.69 15.78
N ALA A 187 0.27 -1.60 16.45
CA ALA A 187 -0.68 -0.62 16.98
C ALA A 187 -1.37 0.23 15.89
N MET A 188 -0.83 0.25 14.67
CA MET A 188 -1.38 0.97 13.52
C MET A 188 -1.89 0.05 12.40
N LEU A 189 -1.51 -1.23 12.41
CA LEU A 189 -1.86 -2.22 11.37
C LEU A 189 -2.65 -3.42 11.90
N GLY A 190 -2.75 -3.55 13.22
CA GLY A 190 -3.42 -4.66 13.89
C GLY A 190 -4.94 -4.52 13.96
N ILE A 191 -5.53 -5.32 14.83
CA ILE A 191 -6.97 -5.56 14.95
C ILE A 191 -7.69 -4.41 15.67
N GLU A 192 -7.03 -3.81 16.67
CA GLU A 192 -7.55 -2.69 17.47
C GLU A 192 -6.74 -1.42 17.14
N VAL A 193 -7.25 -0.65 16.19
CA VAL A 193 -6.48 0.35 15.44
C VAL A 193 -6.77 1.79 15.88
N GLU A 194 -6.78 2.05 17.19
CA GLU A 194 -6.83 3.43 17.72
C GLU A 194 -5.70 4.30 17.09
N GLY A 195 -4.55 3.68 16.83
CA GLY A 195 -3.41 4.33 16.16
C GLY A 195 -3.66 4.67 14.69
N TYR A 196 -4.52 3.92 13.97
CA TYR A 196 -4.76 4.14 12.54
C TYR A 196 -5.47 5.48 12.28
N GLN A 197 -6.45 5.84 13.12
CA GLN A 197 -7.15 7.13 13.04
C GLN A 197 -6.36 8.28 13.68
N SER A 198 -5.22 8.00 14.29
CA SER A 198 -4.41 9.02 14.95
C SER A 198 -3.68 9.90 13.94
N THR A 199 -3.38 11.13 14.37
CA THR A 199 -2.46 12.04 13.68
C THR A 199 -0.99 11.67 13.92
N GLN A 200 -0.70 10.57 14.63
CA GLN A 200 0.66 10.16 14.93
C GLN A 200 1.35 9.62 13.68
N GLU A 201 2.58 10.08 13.47
CA GLU A 201 3.45 9.58 12.43
C GLU A 201 3.77 8.09 12.64
N TYR A 202 3.88 7.37 11.54
CA TYR A 202 4.36 6.00 11.57
C TYR A 202 5.88 6.01 11.76
N LEU A 203 6.35 5.73 12.98
CA LEU A 203 7.76 5.84 13.34
C LEU A 203 8.52 4.52 13.08
N PRO A 204 9.41 4.43 12.10
CA PRO A 204 9.95 3.14 11.64
C PRO A 204 11.01 2.50 12.57
N PHE A 205 11.30 3.04 13.76
CA PHE A 205 12.54 2.76 14.50
C PHE A 205 12.40 1.88 15.74
N THR A 206 11.21 1.34 16.05
CA THR A 206 10.95 0.68 17.34
C THR A 206 10.35 -0.71 17.25
N TYR A 207 10.37 -1.36 16.08
CA TYR A 207 9.60 -2.59 15.86
C TYR A 207 10.47 -3.81 15.58
N GLU A 208 10.11 -4.93 16.20
CA GLU A 208 10.79 -6.23 16.06
C GLU A 208 10.40 -6.97 14.77
N GLN A 209 9.27 -6.58 14.15
CA GLN A 209 8.76 -7.19 12.93
C GLN A 209 8.93 -6.28 11.73
N SER A 210 9.13 -6.88 10.54
CA SER A 210 9.26 -6.17 9.28
C SER A 210 8.83 -7.02 8.11
N GLU A 211 8.40 -6.36 7.04
CA GLU A 211 8.19 -6.95 5.72
C GLU A 211 9.32 -6.54 4.79
N THR A 212 9.73 -7.45 3.91
CA THR A 212 10.78 -7.16 2.91
C THR A 212 10.22 -7.34 1.51
N LEU A 213 10.28 -6.25 0.73
CA LEU A 213 9.96 -6.23 -0.69
C LEU A 213 11.24 -6.16 -1.52
N TYR A 214 11.24 -6.76 -2.70
CA TYR A 214 12.33 -6.67 -3.64
C TYR A 214 11.85 -5.98 -4.91
N LEU A 215 12.44 -4.82 -5.22
CA LEU A 215 12.12 -4.03 -6.41
C LEU A 215 13.21 -4.25 -7.45
N ARG A 216 12.84 -4.60 -8.68
CA ARG A 216 13.81 -4.70 -9.76
C ARG A 216 14.30 -3.31 -10.16
N VAL A 217 15.61 -3.15 -10.39
CA VAL A 217 16.22 -1.85 -10.75
C VAL A 217 15.58 -1.28 -12.01
N SER A 218 15.30 -2.10 -13.02
CA SER A 218 14.59 -1.66 -14.22
C SER A 218 13.22 -1.05 -13.94
N ASP A 219 12.48 -1.60 -12.97
CA ASP A 219 11.14 -1.12 -12.60
C ASP A 219 11.23 0.18 -11.79
N VAL A 220 12.26 0.32 -10.95
CA VAL A 220 12.56 1.58 -10.24
C VAL A 220 12.79 2.72 -11.24
N LEU A 221 13.66 2.49 -12.24
CA LEU A 221 14.01 3.49 -13.24
C LEU A 221 12.87 3.78 -14.23
N ALA A 222 11.93 2.84 -14.39
CA ALA A 222 10.75 3.00 -15.24
C ALA A 222 9.52 3.56 -14.50
N SER A 223 9.62 3.83 -13.19
CA SER A 223 8.58 4.47 -12.40
C SER A 223 8.18 5.82 -13.03
N PRO A 224 6.89 6.23 -12.98
CA PRO A 224 6.47 7.56 -13.40
C PRO A 224 7.21 8.70 -12.68
N ASP A 225 7.62 8.44 -11.44
CA ASP A 225 8.57 9.25 -10.67
C ASP A 225 9.60 8.29 -10.05
N PRO A 226 10.81 8.17 -10.63
CA PRO A 226 11.87 7.32 -10.08
C PRO A 226 12.47 7.84 -8.76
N ASP A 227 12.36 9.13 -8.48
CA ASP A 227 12.91 9.76 -7.27
C ASP A 227 11.94 9.66 -6.09
N SER A 228 10.65 9.43 -6.34
CA SER A 228 9.62 9.24 -5.33
C SER A 228 8.73 8.04 -5.65
N ILE A 229 9.15 6.86 -5.21
CA ILE A 229 8.32 5.64 -5.31
C ILE A 229 7.28 5.65 -4.21
N ILE A 230 6.03 5.35 -4.57
CA ILE A 230 4.90 5.30 -3.65
C ILE A 230 4.22 3.94 -3.81
N LEU A 231 4.13 3.20 -2.70
CA LEU A 231 3.63 1.83 -2.63
C LEU A 231 2.55 1.72 -1.56
N SER A 232 1.35 1.24 -1.89
CA SER A 232 0.42 0.72 -0.87
C SER A 232 0.88 -0.67 -0.45
N ALA A 233 1.94 -0.71 0.36
CA ALA A 233 2.69 -1.93 0.62
C ALA A 233 2.04 -2.81 1.69
N LEU A 234 1.42 -2.18 2.69
CA LEU A 234 0.94 -2.88 3.88
C LEU A 234 -0.58 -2.81 3.99
N HIS A 235 -1.18 -3.97 4.21
CA HIS A 235 -2.60 -4.17 4.44
C HIS A 235 -2.99 -3.73 5.85
N SER A 236 -4.12 -3.03 5.98
CA SER A 236 -4.77 -2.83 7.28
C SER A 236 -5.91 -3.83 7.40
N LEU A 237 -5.92 -4.65 8.45
CA LEU A 237 -6.97 -5.67 8.61
C LEU A 237 -8.38 -5.06 8.63
N MET A 238 -8.55 -3.81 9.10
CA MET A 238 -9.84 -3.11 9.06
C MET A 238 -10.43 -2.94 7.65
N SER A 239 -9.62 -2.84 6.58
CA SER A 239 -10.16 -2.75 5.22
C SER A 239 -10.87 -4.05 4.80
N SER A 240 -10.54 -5.17 5.44
CA SER A 240 -11.23 -6.46 5.27
C SER A 240 -12.52 -6.59 6.10
N TYR A 241 -12.75 -5.70 7.07
CA TYR A 241 -13.89 -5.78 7.99
C TYR A 241 -15.23 -5.37 7.34
N GLY A 242 -15.19 -4.80 6.13
CA GLY A 242 -16.37 -4.31 5.44
C GLY A 242 -16.97 -3.03 6.05
N TYR A 243 -16.77 -2.75 7.34
CA TYR A 243 -17.28 -1.55 8.04
C TYR A 243 -16.54 -0.23 7.74
N THR A 244 -16.01 -0.09 6.54
CA THR A 244 -16.07 1.21 5.85
C THR A 244 -17.37 1.21 5.04
N TYR A 245 -18.48 1.42 5.75
CA TYR A 245 -19.80 1.74 5.23
C TYR A 245 -20.38 2.97 5.90
#